data_AF-A0A162RFM6-F1
#
_entry.id   AF-A0A162RFM6-F1
#
_cell.length_a   1.000
_cell.length_b   1.000
_cell.length_c   1.000
_cell.angle_alpha   90.00
_cell.angle_beta   90.00
_cell.angle_gamma   90.00
#
_symmetry.space_group_name_H-M   'P 1'
#
loop_
_entity.id
_entity.type
_entity.pdbx_description
1 polymer ?
#
loop_
_entity_poly.entity_id
_entity_poly.type
_entity_poly.pdbx_seq_one_letter_code
_entity_poly.pdbx_strand_id
1 'polypeptide(L)'
;MNAEKPAPARVKLSLTDELAVERTRLANERTLLAYIRSSLYFSIAGLTLNSFFELELGWLLELAFWIVAFGILTSGIIRYRRVAKKLNISAFAQKRWHLLMEEEV
;
A
#
# COMPACT_ATOMS: atom_id res chain seq x y z
N MET A 1 44.62 -22.75 14.63
CA MET A 1 43.76 -22.85 13.42
C MET A 1 42.56 -21.96 13.67
N ASN A 2 42.68 -20.68 13.33
CA ASN A 2 41.59 -19.72 13.49
C ASN A 2 40.59 -19.96 12.36
N ALA A 3 39.37 -20.37 12.72
CA ALA A 3 38.24 -20.35 11.80
C ALA A 3 37.87 -18.88 11.56
N GLU A 4 38.43 -18.30 10.50
CA GLU A 4 37.98 -17.02 9.98
C GLU A 4 36.57 -17.23 9.43
N LYS A 5 35.58 -16.87 10.27
CA LYS A 5 34.16 -16.92 9.95
C LYS A 5 33.93 -15.97 8.77
N PRO A 6 33.58 -16.46 7.56
CA PRO A 6 33.43 -15.58 6.42
C PRO A 6 32.27 -14.60 6.68
N ALA A 7 32.54 -13.31 6.49
CA ALA A 7 31.54 -12.26 6.62
C ALA A 7 30.40 -12.53 5.63
N PRO A 8 29.12 -12.43 6.04
CA PRO A 8 28.00 -12.84 5.22
C PRO A 8 28.01 -12.04 3.91
N ALA A 9 28.15 -12.74 2.79
CA ALA A 9 28.07 -12.15 1.47
C ALA A 9 26.75 -11.38 1.37
N ARG A 10 26.82 -10.06 1.25
CA ARG A 10 25.64 -9.24 0.97
C ARG A 10 25.14 -9.67 -0.40
N VAL A 11 24.09 -10.48 -0.42
CA VAL A 11 23.28 -10.76 -1.60
C VAL A 11 22.99 -9.44 -2.28
N LYS A 12 23.73 -9.16 -3.34
CA LYS A 12 23.66 -7.90 -4.05
C LYS A 12 22.47 -8.06 -4.98
N LEU A 13 21.32 -7.52 -4.59
CA LEU A 13 20.20 -7.36 -5.50
C LEU A 13 20.71 -6.67 -6.76
N SER A 14 20.31 -7.16 -7.93
CA SER A 14 20.54 -6.43 -9.17
C SER A 14 19.90 -5.05 -9.03
N LEU A 15 20.52 -3.99 -9.56
CA LEU A 15 19.92 -2.65 -9.59
C LEU A 15 18.50 -2.69 -10.19
N THR A 16 18.25 -3.62 -11.12
CA THR A 16 16.93 -3.85 -11.71
C THR A 16 15.89 -4.37 -10.71
N ASP A 17 16.29 -5.23 -9.78
CA ASP A 17 15.39 -5.78 -8.76
C ASP A 17 14.99 -4.70 -7.76
N GLU A 18 15.94 -3.86 -7.33
CA GLU A 18 15.66 -2.72 -6.46
C GLU A 18 14.72 -1.71 -7.15
N LEU A 19 14.99 -1.38 -8.41
CA LEU A 19 14.13 -0.54 -9.24
C LEU A 19 12.72 -1.13 -9.42
N ALA A 20 12.59 -2.46 -9.56
CA ALA A 20 11.31 -3.13 -9.70
C ALA A 20 10.47 -3.07 -8.41
N VAL A 21 11.09 -3.24 -7.25
CA VAL A 21 10.44 -3.09 -5.94
C VAL A 21 9.97 -1.65 -5.75
N GLU A 22 10.82 -0.66 -6.07
CA GLU A 22 10.49 0.75 -5.91
C GLU A 22 9.33 1.18 -6.82
N ARG A 23 9.29 0.72 -8.08
CA ARG A 23 8.16 0.95 -8.98
C ARG A 23 6.85 0.38 -8.42
N THR A 24 6.91 -0.78 -7.76
CA THR A 24 5.74 -1.40 -7.15
C THR A 24 5.27 -0.62 -5.91
N ARG A 25 6.22 -0.09 -5.12
CA ARG A 25 5.92 0.79 -3.97
C ARG A 25 5.23 2.08 -4.42
N LEU A 26 5.81 2.78 -5.40
CA LEU A 26 5.24 4.01 -5.97
C LEU A 26 3.85 3.77 -6.57
N ALA A 27 3.64 2.64 -7.25
CA ALA A 27 2.32 2.27 -7.77
C ALA A 27 1.28 2.03 -6.66
N ASN A 28 1.69 1.46 -5.51
CA ASN A 28 0.83 1.25 -4.36
C ASN A 28 0.44 2.58 -3.69
N GLU A 29 1.40 3.50 -3.51
CA GLU A 29 1.14 4.85 -3.00
C GLU A 29 0.21 5.64 -3.93
N ARG A 30 0.44 5.60 -5.25
CA ARG A 30 -0.46 6.21 -6.24
C ARG A 30 -1.89 5.68 -6.11
N THR A 31 -2.03 4.37 -5.90
CA THR A 31 -3.33 3.73 -5.73
C THR A 31 -4.01 4.23 -4.45
N LEU A 32 -3.29 4.33 -3.33
CA LEU A 32 -3.81 4.90 -2.09
C LEU A 32 -4.27 6.36 -2.27
N LEU A 33 -3.49 7.19 -2.96
CA LEU A 33 -3.87 8.57 -3.27
C LEU A 33 -5.12 8.65 -4.14
N ALA A 34 -5.33 7.70 -5.06
CA ALA A 34 -6.56 7.61 -5.84
C ALA A 34 -7.78 7.29 -4.96
N TYR A 35 -7.65 6.36 -4.01
CA TYR A 35 -8.72 6.08 -3.02
C TYR A 35 -9.05 7.30 -2.16
N ILE A 36 -8.02 8.01 -1.66
CA ILE A 36 -8.20 9.25 -0.89
C ILE A 36 -8.94 10.28 -1.74
N ARG A 37 -8.49 10.52 -2.97
CA ARG A 37 -9.13 11.43 -3.92
C ARG A 37 -10.61 11.09 -4.11
N SER A 38 -10.93 9.83 -4.42
CA SER A 38 -12.31 9.40 -4.61
C SER A 38 -13.15 9.63 -3.36
N SER A 39 -12.65 9.29 -2.16
CA SER A 39 -13.38 9.56 -0.91
C SER A 39 -13.67 11.05 -0.71
N LEU A 40 -12.70 11.93 -1.02
CA LEU A 40 -12.88 13.39 -0.92
C LEU A 40 -13.95 13.89 -1.90
N TYR A 41 -14.00 13.38 -3.13
CA TYR A 41 -15.06 13.74 -4.08
C TYR A 41 -16.45 13.36 -3.54
N PHE A 42 -16.60 12.18 -2.92
CA PHE A 42 -17.87 11.79 -2.31
C PHE A 42 -18.21 12.65 -1.09
N SER A 43 -17.24 13.00 -0.24
CA SER A 43 -17.46 13.92 0.88
C SER A 43 -17.91 15.32 0.41
N ILE A 44 -17.23 15.88 -0.59
CA ILE A 44 -17.57 17.20 -1.17
C ILE A 44 -18.95 17.14 -1.83
N ALA A 45 -19.26 16.05 -2.55
CA ALA A 45 -20.56 15.86 -3.17
C ALA A 45 -21.68 15.82 -2.12
N GLY A 46 -21.50 15.09 -1.01
CA GLY A 46 -22.47 15.06 0.10
C GLY A 46 -22.74 16.44 0.70
N LEU A 47 -21.67 17.19 1.00
CA LEU A 47 -21.77 18.55 1.53
C LEU A 47 -22.43 19.52 0.55
N THR A 48 -22.09 19.42 -0.74
CA THR A 48 -22.65 20.27 -1.79
C THR A 48 -24.14 19.97 -1.97
N LEU A 49 -24.52 18.69 -1.97
CA LEU A 49 -25.89 18.28 -2.22
C LEU A 49 -26.83 18.71 -1.08
N ASN A 50 -26.36 18.64 0.17
CA ASN A 50 -27.11 19.14 1.33
C ASN A 50 -27.27 20.68 1.33
N SER A 51 -26.21 21.41 0.95
CA SER A 51 -26.25 22.89 0.94
C SER A 51 -27.08 23.50 -0.20
N PHE A 52 -27.16 22.84 -1.36
CA PHE A 52 -27.85 23.39 -2.54
C PHE A 52 -29.29 22.92 -2.70
N PHE A 53 -29.62 21.73 -2.18
CA PHE A 53 -30.96 21.20 -2.27
C PHE A 53 -31.56 21.18 -0.86
N GLU A 54 -32.49 22.11 -0.59
CA GLU A 54 -33.33 22.14 0.63
C GLU A 54 -34.31 20.96 0.64
N LEU A 55 -33.78 19.74 0.60
CA LEU A 55 -34.53 18.50 0.65
C LEU A 55 -34.87 18.20 2.11
N GLU A 56 -36.12 17.89 2.41
CA GLU A 56 -36.55 17.39 3.74
C GLU A 56 -35.74 16.16 4.19
N LEU A 57 -35.17 15.41 3.24
CA LEU A 57 -34.33 14.22 3.45
C LEU A 57 -32.84 14.44 3.12
N GLY A 58 -32.37 15.69 3.03
CA GLY A 58 -30.97 16.02 2.67
C GLY A 58 -29.93 15.37 3.59
N TRP A 59 -30.26 15.26 4.88
CA TRP A 59 -29.40 14.61 5.90
C TRP A 59 -29.15 13.13 5.62
N LEU A 60 -30.14 12.40 5.09
CA LEU A 60 -30.02 10.96 4.81
C LEU A 60 -29.08 10.74 3.61
N LEU A 61 -29.18 11.63 2.62
CA LEU A 61 -28.34 11.61 1.44
C LEU A 61 -26.90 11.97 1.80
N GLU A 62 -26.69 13.02 2.59
CA GLU A 62 -25.38 13.38 3.14
C GLU A 62 -24.73 12.20 3.88
N LEU A 63 -25.49 11.53 4.76
CA LEU A 63 -25.01 10.35 5.49
C LEU A 63 -24.62 9.20 4.56
N ALA A 64 -25.41 8.93 3.51
CA ALA A 64 -25.08 7.91 2.52
C ALA A 64 -23.75 8.22 1.79
N PHE A 65 -23.54 9.48 1.40
CA PHE A 65 -22.28 9.93 0.79
C PHE A 65 -21.08 9.76 1.73
N TRP A 66 -21.25 10.07 3.01
CA TRP A 66 -20.22 9.84 4.03
C TRP A 66 -19.89 8.35 4.20
N ILE A 67 -20.91 7.48 4.28
CA ILE A 67 -20.71 6.03 4.38
C ILE A 67 -19.90 5.51 3.19
N VAL A 68 -20.24 5.94 1.97
CA VAL A 68 -19.51 5.57 0.76
C VAL A 68 -18.07 6.09 0.78
N ALA A 69 -17.86 7.36 1.17
CA ALA A 69 -16.54 7.96 1.27
C ALA A 69 -15.64 7.18 2.26
N PHE A 70 -16.16 6.86 3.44
CA PHE A 70 -15.45 6.04 4.43
C PHE A 70 -15.21 4.61 3.95
N GLY A 71 -16.18 3.99 3.27
CA GLY A 71 -16.02 2.67 2.68
C GLY A 71 -14.88 2.61 1.65
N ILE A 72 -14.82 3.60 0.76
CA ILE A 72 -13.74 3.74 -0.23
C ILE A 72 -12.40 3.93 0.48
N LEU A 73 -12.32 4.86 1.43
CA LEU A 73 -11.08 5.17 2.15
C LEU A 73 -10.53 3.97 2.92
N THR A 74 -11.38 3.30 3.69
CA THR A 74 -11.01 2.11 4.46
C THR A 74 -10.58 0.96 3.56
N SER A 75 -11.28 0.71 2.44
CA SER A 75 -10.88 -0.30 1.46
C SER A 75 -9.51 -0.02 0.85
N GLY A 76 -9.21 1.25 0.55
CA GLY A 76 -7.92 1.70 0.04
C GLY A 76 -6.78 1.47 1.02
N ILE A 77 -6.98 1.79 2.30
CA ILE A 77 -6.00 1.58 3.36
C ILE A 77 -5.73 0.08 3.56
N ILE A 78 -6.77 -0.75 3.62
CA ILE A 78 -6.62 -2.21 3.77
C ILE A 78 -5.81 -2.78 2.60
N ARG A 79 -6.13 -2.38 1.37
CA ARG A 79 -5.42 -2.82 0.17
C ARG A 79 -3.96 -2.37 0.17
N TYR A 80 -3.70 -1.11 0.50
CA TYR A 80 -2.35 -0.55 0.62
C TYR A 80 -1.49 -1.36 1.60
N ARG A 81 -2.04 -1.66 2.80
CA ARG A 81 -1.34 -2.45 3.81
C ARG A 81 -1.09 -3.90 3.38
N ARG A 82 -2.04 -4.53 2.68
CA ARG A 82 -1.85 -5.90 2.14
C ARG A 82 -0.70 -5.96 1.13
N VAL A 83 -0.64 -5.00 0.22
CA VAL A 83 0.44 -4.93 -0.79
C VAL A 83 1.78 -4.59 -0.13
N ALA A 84 1.81 -3.62 0.79
CA ALA A 84 3.02 -3.27 1.53
C ALA A 84 3.61 -4.45 2.32
N LYS A 85 2.76 -5.27 2.95
CA LYS A 85 3.20 -6.50 3.64
C LYS A 85 3.85 -7.51 2.69
N LYS A 86 3.29 -7.70 1.48
CA LYS A 86 3.84 -8.63 0.49
C LYS A 86 5.24 -8.22 0.02
N LEU A 87 5.46 -6.92 -0.19
CA LEU A 87 6.76 -6.38 -0.61
C LEU A 87 7.86 -6.57 0.44
N ASN A 88 7.52 -6.47 1.74
CA ASN A 88 8.48 -6.71 2.82
C ASN A 88 8.87 -8.20 2.93
N ILE A 89 7.93 -9.11 2.64
CA ILE A 89 8.17 -10.56 2.70
C ILE A 89 9.07 -11.02 1.55
N SER A 90 8.91 -10.50 0.33
CA SER A 90 9.76 -10.86 -0.82
C SER A 90 11.22 -10.42 -0.61
N ALA A 91 11.44 -9.24 -0.01
CA ALA A 91 12.79 -8.79 0.36
C ALA A 91 13.44 -9.71 1.41
N PHE A 92 12.65 -10.27 2.34
CA PHE A 92 13.14 -11.19 3.36
C PHE A 92 13.36 -12.62 2.83
N ALA A 93 12.49 -13.08 1.93
CA ALA A 93 12.60 -14.39 1.30
C ALA A 93 13.89 -14.46 0.47
N GLN A 94 14.15 -13.47 -0.40
CA GLN A 94 15.36 -13.41 -1.21
C GLN A 94 16.63 -13.43 -0.36
N LYS A 95 16.62 -12.72 0.78
CA LYS A 95 17.71 -12.74 1.76
C LYS A 95 17.97 -14.12 2.38
N ARG A 96 16.95 -14.98 2.47
CA ARG A 96 17.04 -16.31 3.11
C ARG A 96 17.50 -17.43 2.16
N TRP A 97 17.15 -17.38 0.87
CA TRP A 97 17.56 -18.40 -0.11
C TRP A 97 19.08 -18.44 -0.31
N HIS A 98 19.71 -17.27 -0.36
CA HIS A 98 21.16 -17.20 -0.53
C HIS A 98 21.95 -17.61 0.72
N LEU A 99 21.39 -17.41 1.93
CA LEU A 99 22.01 -17.91 3.16
C LEU A 99 21.98 -19.45 3.25
N LEU A 100 21.01 -20.11 2.58
CA LEU A 100 20.94 -21.57 2.53
C LEU A 100 21.85 -22.16 1.43
N MET A 101 22.09 -21.42 0.34
CA MET A 101 22.98 -21.83 -0.75
C MET A 101 24.48 -21.66 -0.41
N GLU A 102 24.81 -20.82 0.57
CA GLU A 102 26.20 -20.59 1.00
C GLU A 102 26.63 -21.48 2.18
N GLU A 103 25.69 -22.24 2.76
CA GLU A 103 25.98 -23.31 3.74
C GLU A 103 26.13 -24.70 3.08
N GLU A 104 25.81 -24.82 1.78
CA GLU A 104 25.84 -26.10 1.04
C GLU A 104 27.09 -26.27 0.14
N VAL A 105 28.04 -25.33 0.21
CA VAL A 105 29.35 -25.35 -0.51
C VAL A 105 30.49 -25.11 0.47
#